data_AF-A0A958D522-F1
#
_entry.id   AF-A0A958D522-F1
#
_cell.length_a   1.000
_cell.length_b   1.000
_cell.length_c   1.000
_cell.angle_alpha   90.00
_cell.angle_beta   90.00
_cell.angle_gamma   90.00
#
_symmetry.space_group_name_H-M   'P 1'
#
loop_
_entity.id
_entity.type
_entity.pdbx_description
1 polymer ?
#
loop_
_entity_poly.entity_id
_entity_poly.type
_entity_poly.pdbx_seq_one_letter_code
_entity_poly.pdbx_strand_id
1 'polypeptide(L)'
;MKRWQGSKDLLFDAIEETTNLVERTHASVARRSFRPLTAIEPLAPWARTVQAVHDAVAAGSYAGVRAASHGVGKLLDAGSGLVA
;
A
#
# COMPACT_ATOMS: atom_id res chain seq x y z
N MET A 1 16.61 -25.67 5.15
CA MET A 1 16.62 -24.21 4.83
C MET A 1 15.66 -23.83 3.70
N LYS A 2 15.69 -24.50 2.51
CA LYS A 2 14.78 -24.19 1.38
C LYS A 2 13.27 -24.15 1.70
N ARG A 3 12.75 -25.09 2.51
CA ARG A 3 11.32 -25.09 2.89
C ARG A 3 10.93 -23.86 3.72
N TRP A 4 11.86 -23.33 4.53
CA TRP A 4 11.62 -22.18 5.38
C TRP A 4 11.65 -20.87 4.59
N GLN A 5 12.57 -20.76 3.62
CA GLN A 5 12.60 -19.65 2.65
C GLN A 5 11.30 -19.58 1.83
N GLY A 6 10.83 -20.71 1.28
CA GLY A 6 9.59 -20.72 0.51
C GLY A 6 8.34 -20.32 1.32
N SER A 7 8.25 -20.73 2.59
CA SER A 7 7.16 -20.26 3.48
C SER A 7 7.25 -18.77 3.80
N LYS A 8 8.46 -18.22 3.90
CA LYS A 8 8.69 -16.79 4.11
C LYS A 8 8.21 -15.97 2.91
N ASP A 9 8.59 -16.40 1.71
CA ASP A 9 8.24 -15.72 0.47
C ASP A 9 6.72 -15.69 0.26
N LEU A 10 6.04 -16.83 0.49
CA LEU A 10 4.57 -16.89 0.45
C LEU A 10 3.90 -15.92 1.43
N LEU A 11 4.46 -15.76 2.64
CA LEU A 11 3.93 -14.82 3.62
C LEU A 11 4.08 -13.36 3.14
N PHE A 12 5.25 -13.01 2.61
CA PHE A 12 5.49 -11.65 2.10
C PHE A 12 4.64 -11.36 0.86
N ASP A 13 4.46 -12.32 -0.04
CA ASP A 13 3.55 -12.21 -1.18
C ASP A 13 2.10 -12.01 -0.74
N ALA A 14 1.64 -12.73 0.29
CA ALA A 14 0.30 -12.55 0.84
C ALA A 14 0.10 -11.16 1.48
N ILE A 15 1.13 -10.64 2.16
CA ILE A 15 1.11 -9.28 2.73
C ILE A 15 1.05 -8.24 1.61
N GLU A 16 1.82 -8.41 0.55
CA GLU A 16 1.84 -7.52 -0.61
C GLU A 16 0.46 -7.48 -1.29
N GLU A 17 -0.12 -8.65 -1.59
CA GLU A 17 -1.44 -8.72 -2.25
C GLU A 17 -2.55 -8.15 -1.36
N THR A 18 -2.50 -8.41 -0.05
CA THR A 18 -3.45 -7.82 0.90
C THR A 18 -3.31 -6.29 0.93
N THR A 19 -2.08 -5.77 0.96
CA THR A 19 -1.81 -4.33 0.94
C THR A 19 -2.36 -3.71 -0.35
N ASN A 20 -2.15 -4.34 -1.50
CA ASN A 20 -2.69 -3.92 -2.80
C ASN A 20 -4.22 -3.94 -2.83
N LEU A 21 -4.85 -4.93 -2.22
CA LEU A 21 -6.31 -5.01 -2.12
C LEU A 21 -6.87 -3.87 -1.26
N VAL A 22 -6.25 -3.59 -0.11
CA VAL A 22 -6.65 -2.50 0.78
C VAL A 22 -6.47 -1.16 0.08
N GLU A 23 -5.34 -0.93 -0.60
CA GLU A 23 -5.07 0.29 -1.36
C GLU A 23 -6.11 0.54 -2.46
N ARG A 24 -6.44 -0.48 -3.25
CA ARG A 24 -7.49 -0.39 -4.28
C ARG A 24 -8.85 -0.07 -3.69
N THR A 25 -9.19 -0.69 -2.58
CA THR A 25 -10.46 -0.47 -1.88
C THR A 25 -10.53 0.95 -1.33
N HIS A 26 -9.47 1.41 -0.67
CA HIS A 26 -9.34 2.77 -0.16
C HIS A 26 -9.52 3.78 -1.29
N ALA A 27 -8.81 3.61 -2.41
CA ALA A 27 -8.92 4.49 -3.56
C ALA A 27 -10.35 4.48 -4.17
N SER A 28 -11.02 3.33 -4.18
CA SER A 28 -12.41 3.22 -4.64
C SER A 28 -13.38 4.01 -3.76
N VAL A 29 -13.25 3.87 -2.44
CA VAL A 29 -14.05 4.60 -1.45
C VAL A 29 -13.78 6.10 -1.55
N ALA A 30 -12.52 6.52 -1.65
CA ALA A 30 -12.16 7.93 -1.82
C ALA A 30 -12.80 8.53 -3.08
N ARG A 31 -12.66 7.86 -4.23
CA ARG A 31 -13.31 8.29 -5.49
C ARG A 31 -14.83 8.41 -5.35
N ARG A 32 -15.47 7.45 -4.67
CA ARG A 32 -16.92 7.50 -4.38
C ARG A 32 -17.27 8.77 -3.61
N SER A 33 -16.46 9.13 -2.61
CA SER A 33 -16.68 10.30 -1.76
C SER A 33 -16.45 11.64 -2.48
N PHE A 34 -15.45 11.73 -3.36
CA PHE A 34 -15.19 12.97 -4.11
C PHE A 34 -16.14 13.18 -5.29
N ARG A 35 -16.72 12.12 -5.85
CA ARG A 35 -17.57 12.18 -7.06
C ARG A 35 -18.70 13.22 -6.98
N PRO A 36 -19.49 13.31 -5.89
CA PRO A 36 -20.56 14.32 -5.78
C PRO A 36 -20.02 15.75 -5.78
N LEU A 37 -18.88 15.99 -5.11
CA LEU A 37 -18.26 17.31 -5.01
C LEU A 37 -17.71 17.78 -6.35
N THR A 38 -17.16 16.85 -7.15
CA THR A 38 -16.68 17.16 -8.51
C THR A 38 -17.79 17.47 -9.51
N ALA A 39 -19.04 17.12 -9.21
CA ALA A 39 -20.20 17.43 -10.04
C ALA A 39 -20.75 18.85 -9.81
N ILE A 40 -20.34 19.51 -8.73
CA ILE A 40 -20.76 20.87 -8.37
C ILE A 40 -19.70 21.84 -8.91
N GLU A 41 -20.03 22.59 -9.96
CA GLU A 41 -19.07 23.38 -10.75
C GLU A 41 -18.18 24.33 -9.92
N PRO A 42 -18.70 25.09 -8.93
CA PRO A 42 -17.84 25.93 -8.07
C PRO A 42 -16.88 25.14 -7.17
N LEU A 43 -17.22 23.89 -6.85
CA LEU A 43 -16.44 23.03 -5.95
C LEU A 43 -15.52 22.08 -6.69
N ALA A 44 -15.75 21.84 -7.98
CA ALA A 44 -14.99 20.91 -8.80
C ALA A 44 -13.47 21.11 -8.77
N PRO A 45 -12.91 22.32 -8.93
CA PRO A 45 -11.45 22.51 -8.86
C PRO A 45 -10.90 22.19 -7.48
N TRP A 46 -11.59 22.61 -6.41
CA TRP A 46 -11.20 22.32 -5.02
C TRP A 46 -11.28 20.83 -4.70
N ALA A 47 -12.36 20.17 -5.10
CA ALA A 47 -12.56 18.74 -4.91
C ALA A 47 -11.44 17.93 -5.59
N ARG A 48 -11.05 18.29 -6.82
CA ARG A 48 -9.93 17.66 -7.53
C ARG A 48 -8.59 17.88 -6.82
N THR A 49 -8.33 19.09 -6.33
CA THR A 49 -7.09 19.38 -5.58
C THR A 49 -7.00 18.56 -4.29
N VAL A 50 -8.08 18.53 -3.50
CA VAL A 50 -8.12 17.75 -2.26
C VAL A 50 -7.99 16.25 -2.57
N GLN A 51 -8.65 15.77 -3.63
CA GLN A 51 -8.51 14.38 -4.07
C GLN A 51 -7.06 14.06 -4.46
N ALA A 52 -6.37 14.95 -5.18
CA ALA A 52 -4.97 14.74 -5.55
C ALA A 52 -4.04 14.68 -4.33
N VAL A 53 -4.24 15.56 -3.34
CA VAL A 53 -3.49 15.51 -2.07
C VAL A 53 -3.77 14.23 -1.30
N HIS A 54 -5.05 13.83 -1.22
CA HIS A 54 -5.45 12.57 -0.61
C HIS A 54 -4.75 11.38 -1.27
N ASP A 55 -4.79 11.30 -2.61
CA ASP A 55 -4.20 10.19 -3.36
C ASP A 55 -2.68 10.14 -3.17
N ALA A 56 -2.00 11.29 -3.08
CA ALA A 56 -0.57 11.36 -2.77
C ALA A 56 -0.24 10.87 -1.35
N VAL A 57 -1.03 11.26 -0.35
CA VAL A 57 -0.85 10.80 1.04
C VAL A 57 -1.12 9.30 1.17
N ALA A 58 -2.16 8.80 0.50
CA ALA A 58 -2.49 7.38 0.48
C ALA A 58 -1.34 6.58 -0.17
N ALA A 59 -0.88 7.00 -1.35
CA ALA A 59 0.24 6.35 -2.04
C ALA A 59 1.51 6.32 -1.16
N GLY A 60 1.82 7.42 -0.47
CA GLY A 60 2.93 7.48 0.48
C GLY A 60 2.78 6.49 1.65
N SER A 61 1.57 6.37 2.20
CA SER A 61 1.27 5.43 3.28
C SER A 61 1.47 3.97 2.85
N TYR A 62 0.93 3.58 1.69
CA TYR A 62 1.08 2.20 1.18
C TYR A 62 2.51 1.90 0.71
N ALA A 63 3.23 2.88 0.17
CA ALA A 63 4.66 2.75 -0.10
C ALA A 63 5.46 2.50 1.21
N GLY A 64 5.09 3.18 2.30
CA GLY A 64 5.68 2.95 3.62
C GLY A 64 5.43 1.52 4.14
N VAL A 65 4.20 1.01 4.00
CA VAL A 65 3.87 -0.37 4.38
C VAL A 65 4.71 -1.37 3.59
N ARG A 66 4.80 -1.21 2.26
CA ARG A 66 5.69 -2.04 1.42
C ARG A 66 7.16 -1.96 1.84
N ALA A 67 7.65 -0.76 2.11
CA ALA A 67 9.03 -0.56 2.53
C ALA A 67 9.32 -1.26 3.87
N ALA A 68 8.38 -1.21 4.82
CA ALA A 68 8.48 -1.93 6.08
C ALA A 68 8.49 -3.44 5.86
N SER A 69 7.56 -3.97 5.05
CA SER A 69 7.49 -5.40 4.71
C SER A 69 8.79 -5.90 4.07
N HIS A 70 9.31 -5.19 3.06
CA HIS A 70 10.59 -5.51 2.44
C HIS A 70 11.77 -5.38 3.40
N GLY A 71 11.75 -4.39 4.30
CA GLY A 71 12.76 -4.19 5.33
C GLY A 71 12.84 -5.38 6.29
N VAL A 72 11.70 -5.86 6.77
CA VAL A 72 11.63 -7.07 7.62
C VAL A 72 12.10 -8.30 6.84
N GLY A 73 11.72 -8.45 5.57
CA GLY A 73 12.18 -9.54 4.71
C GLY A 73 13.71 -9.60 4.61
N LYS A 74 14.36 -8.46 4.36
CA LYS A 74 15.83 -8.33 4.30
C LYS A 74 16.52 -8.60 5.62
N LEU A 75 15.94 -8.15 6.74
CA LEU A 75 16.50 -8.40 8.07
C LEU A 75 16.47 -9.90 8.41
N LEU A 76 15.38 -10.59 8.06
CA LEU A 76 15.26 -12.04 8.23
C LEU A 76 16.27 -12.81 7.36
N ASP A 77 16.56 -12.32 6.15
CA ASP A 77 17.59 -12.93 5.29
C ASP A 77 19.00 -12.74 5.87
N ALA A 78 19.32 -11.55 6.37
CA ALA A 78 20.60 -11.28 7.02
C ALA A 78 20.79 -12.11 8.29
N GLY A 79 19.75 -12.23 9.13
CA GLY A 79 19.78 -13.03 10.36
C GLY A 79 19.87 -14.53 10.10
N SER A 80 19.18 -15.05 9.08
CA SER A 80 19.27 -16.48 8.72
C SER A 80 20.60 -16.84 8.06
N GLY A 81 21.25 -15.90 7.37
CA GLY A 81 22.62 -16.07 6.85
C GLY A 81 23.71 -16.04 7.92
N LEU A 82 23.45 -15.49 9.11
CA LEU A 82 24.38 -15.49 10.26
C LEU A 82 24.32 -16.77 11.11
N VAL A 83 23.25 -17.56 10.99
CA VAL A 83 23.01 -18.78 11.78
C VAL A 83 23.19 -20.06 10.93
N ALA A 84 23.46 -19.93 9.63
CA ALA A 84 23.76 -21.02 8.69
C ALA A 84 25.27 -21.17 8.48
#